data_AF-A0A2V2BFH3-F1
#
_entry.id   AF-A0A2V2BFH3-F1
#
_cell.length_a   1.000
_cell.length_b   1.000
_cell.length_c   1.000
_cell.angle_alpha   90.00
_cell.angle_beta   90.00
_cell.angle_gamma   90.00
#
_symmetry.space_group_name_H-M   'P 1'
#
loop_
_entity.id
_entity.type
_entity.pdbx_description
1 polymer ?
#
loop_
_entity_poly.entity_id
_entity_poly.type
_entity_poly.pdbx_seq_one_letter_code
_entity_poly.pdbx_strand_id
1 'polypeptide(L)'
;MVNLYSYKGLSGYDECDVKEDYGLLIEQLSRRSTFLTLFGLFEYHLEACCRLMTGMSGYSTPFDEMKNGTVEKTHRLLKHILAEEKKSKASNIEHLLIIRNLLAHNNGKILNDRRKCLVRALRRIENDKGGVSSNTLSIQLNAPFLPYVVSEFRRYHEQMESAIQSFYLNKSPPEN
;
A
#
# COMPACT_ATOMS: atom_id res chain seq x y z
N MET A 1 29.32 39.04 -9.68
CA MET A 1 29.45 38.00 -8.63
C MET A 1 28.04 37.48 -8.39
N VAL A 2 27.75 36.22 -8.74
CA VAL A 2 26.41 35.65 -8.54
C VAL A 2 26.34 35.18 -7.09
N ASN A 3 25.43 35.74 -6.31
CA ASN A 3 25.25 35.32 -4.92
C ASN A 3 24.47 34.00 -4.89
N LEU A 4 25.05 33.00 -4.23
CA LEU A 4 24.38 31.73 -3.97
C LEU A 4 23.46 31.90 -2.75
N TYR A 5 22.16 31.69 -2.92
CA TYR A 5 21.19 31.65 -1.84
C TYR A 5 21.08 30.21 -1.30
N SER A 6 20.95 30.08 0.02
CA SER A 6 20.82 28.78 0.69
C SER A 6 19.71 28.82 1.74
N TYR A 7 18.87 27.78 1.75
CA TYR A 7 17.75 27.66 2.68
C TYR A 7 17.51 26.19 3.03
N LYS A 8 17.57 25.86 4.32
CA LYS A 8 17.23 24.55 4.90
C LYS A 8 17.86 23.34 4.18
N GLY A 9 19.10 23.50 3.70
CA GLY A 9 19.88 22.45 3.03
C GLY A 9 19.76 22.41 1.51
N LEU A 10 18.97 23.30 0.90
CA LEU A 10 18.95 23.55 -0.54
C LEU A 10 19.69 24.84 -0.86
N SER A 11 20.33 24.89 -2.03
CA SER A 11 21.06 26.08 -2.47
C SER A 11 20.87 26.29 -3.97
N GLY A 12 20.80 27.55 -4.39
CA GLY A 12 20.52 27.95 -5.77
C GLY A 12 20.78 29.44 -5.98
N TYR A 13 20.61 29.89 -7.22
CA TYR A 13 20.91 31.27 -7.59
C TYR A 13 19.70 32.21 -7.46
N ASP A 14 18.51 31.65 -7.33
CA ASP A 14 17.27 32.38 -7.13
C ASP A 14 16.63 31.99 -5.78
N GLU A 15 16.22 32.98 -4.99
CA GLU A 15 15.63 32.76 -3.67
C GLU A 15 14.25 32.10 -3.74
N CYS A 16 13.44 32.48 -4.72
CA CYS A 16 12.08 31.96 -4.90
C CYS A 16 12.14 30.49 -5.29
N ASP A 17 13.00 30.13 -6.26
CA ASP A 17 13.19 28.75 -6.71
C ASP A 17 13.62 27.84 -5.55
N VAL A 18 14.61 28.27 -4.75
CA VAL A 18 15.11 27.48 -3.61
C VAL A 18 14.03 27.27 -2.55
N LYS A 19 13.17 28.27 -2.30
CA LYS A 19 12.05 28.16 -1.35
C LYS A 19 10.95 27.24 -1.90
N GLU A 20 10.65 27.30 -3.19
CA GLU A 20 9.68 26.43 -3.85
C GLU A 20 10.15 24.97 -3.84
N ASP A 21 11.41 24.72 -4.17
CA ASP A 21 12.03 23.39 -4.10
C ASP A 21 11.98 22.82 -2.68
N TYR A 22 12.20 23.65 -1.66
CA TYR A 22 12.07 23.24 -0.27
C TYR A 22 10.62 22.86 0.07
N GLY A 23 9.65 23.65 -0.39
CA GLY A 23 8.22 23.36 -0.25
C GLY A 23 7.88 21.98 -0.83
N LEU A 24 8.28 21.73 -2.08
CA LEU A 24 8.08 20.46 -2.77
C LEU A 24 8.75 19.29 -2.03
N LEU A 25 9.96 19.48 -1.51
CA LEU A 25 10.67 18.47 -0.74
C LEU A 25 9.90 18.08 0.53
N ILE A 26 9.48 19.07 1.33
CA ILE A 26 8.74 18.82 2.57
C ILE A 26 7.39 18.18 2.30
N GLU A 27 6.69 18.59 1.25
CA GLU A 27 5.44 17.94 0.83
C GLU A 27 5.66 16.46 0.51
N GLN A 28 6.68 16.13 -0.29
CA GLN A 28 6.98 14.74 -0.65
C GLN A 28 7.35 13.92 0.58
N LEU A 29 8.21 14.44 1.46
CA LEU A 29 8.60 13.75 2.70
C LEU A 29 7.38 13.50 3.59
N SER A 30 6.51 14.49 3.75
CA SER A 30 5.30 14.40 4.56
C SER A 30 4.34 13.35 4.00
N ARG A 31 4.05 13.39 2.69
CA ARG A 31 3.17 12.41 2.03
C ARG A 31 3.72 10.98 2.13
N ARG A 32 5.03 10.81 1.94
CA ARG A 32 5.68 9.49 2.06
C ARG A 32 5.62 8.97 3.48
N SER A 33 5.92 9.81 4.47
CA SER A 33 5.84 9.46 5.88
C SER A 33 4.43 9.04 6.27
N THR A 34 3.43 9.87 5.94
CA THR A 34 2.02 9.58 6.21
C THR A 34 1.58 8.28 5.55
N PHE A 35 1.94 8.05 4.29
CA PHE A 35 1.62 6.80 3.61
C PHE A 35 2.23 5.57 4.29
N LEU A 36 3.51 5.62 4.66
CA LEU A 36 4.16 4.52 5.37
C LEU A 36 3.48 4.23 6.71
N THR A 37 3.11 5.28 7.46
CA THR A 37 2.36 5.14 8.72
C THR A 37 0.98 4.53 8.51
N LEU A 38 0.20 5.05 7.55
CA LEU A 38 -1.13 4.51 7.21
C LEU A 38 -1.05 3.04 6.82
N PHE A 39 -0.07 2.68 5.99
CA PHE A 39 0.12 1.31 5.54
C PHE A 39 0.55 0.39 6.69
N GLY A 40 1.45 0.85 7.58
CA GLY A 40 1.84 0.10 8.77
C GLY A 40 0.67 -0.18 9.72
N LEU A 41 -0.19 0.81 9.96
CA LEU A 41 -1.41 0.63 10.75
C LEU A 41 -2.38 -0.34 10.07
N PHE A 42 -2.56 -0.21 8.76
CA PHE A 42 -3.36 -1.14 7.97
C PHE A 42 -2.84 -2.58 8.09
N GLU A 43 -1.53 -2.81 7.93
CA GLU A 43 -0.94 -4.14 8.10
C GLU A 43 -1.12 -4.70 9.51
N TYR A 44 -0.94 -3.87 10.55
CA TYR A 44 -1.14 -4.29 11.93
C TYR A 44 -2.58 -4.78 12.19
N HIS A 45 -3.58 -4.01 11.75
CA HIS A 45 -4.98 -4.41 11.91
C HIS A 45 -5.32 -5.63 11.06
N LEU A 46 -4.78 -5.70 9.85
CA LEU A 46 -4.99 -6.84 8.96
C LEU A 46 -4.44 -8.14 9.54
N GLU A 47 -3.26 -8.08 10.17
CA GLU A 47 -2.68 -9.20 10.90
C GLU A 47 -3.58 -9.68 12.03
N ALA A 48 -4.09 -8.74 12.86
CA ALA A 48 -4.98 -9.07 13.97
C ALA A 48 -6.26 -9.79 13.46
N CYS A 49 -6.87 -9.28 12.38
CA CYS A 49 -8.01 -9.92 11.75
C CYS A 49 -7.70 -11.34 11.26
N CYS A 50 -6.53 -11.55 10.65
CA CYS A 50 -6.10 -12.88 10.20
C CYS A 50 -5.89 -13.86 11.34
N ARG A 51 -5.22 -13.45 12.42
CA ARG A 51 -5.02 -14.30 13.61
C ARG A 51 -6.37 -14.78 14.17
N LEU A 52 -7.34 -13.87 14.29
CA LEU A 52 -8.69 -14.21 14.74
C LEU A 52 -9.38 -15.20 13.80
N MET A 53 -9.34 -14.95 12.48
CA MET A 53 -9.94 -15.84 11.49
C MET A 53 -9.30 -17.25 11.47
N THR A 54 -7.98 -17.35 11.58
CA THR A 54 -7.28 -18.65 11.66
C THR A 54 -7.72 -19.45 12.89
N GLY A 55 -7.86 -18.78 14.05
CA GLY A 55 -8.34 -19.43 15.27
C GLY A 55 -9.77 -19.95 15.19
N MET A 56 -10.65 -19.27 14.43
CA MET A 56 -12.07 -19.66 14.30
C MET A 56 -12.35 -20.63 13.14
N SER A 57 -11.51 -20.67 12.11
CA SER A 57 -11.78 -21.42 10.87
C SER A 57 -11.36 -22.89 10.91
N GLY A 58 -10.65 -23.33 11.95
CA GLY A 58 -10.06 -24.69 12.01
C GLY A 58 -8.91 -24.89 11.03
N TYR A 59 -8.34 -23.79 10.53
CA TYR A 59 -7.24 -23.81 9.56
C TYR A 59 -6.00 -24.46 10.18
N SER A 60 -5.48 -25.51 9.54
CA SER A 60 -4.45 -26.39 10.11
C SER A 60 -3.08 -25.74 10.34
N THR A 61 -2.82 -24.59 9.70
CA THR A 61 -1.56 -23.87 9.85
C THR A 61 -1.77 -22.55 10.60
N PRO A 62 -1.21 -22.39 11.80
CA PRO A 62 -1.23 -21.12 12.52
C PRO A 62 -0.68 -19.97 11.68
N PHE A 63 -1.25 -18.77 11.85
CA PHE A 63 -0.83 -17.57 11.10
C PHE A 63 0.67 -17.25 11.27
N ASP A 64 1.20 -17.50 12.47
CA ASP A 64 2.61 -17.29 12.81
C ASP A 64 3.55 -18.23 12.05
N GLU A 65 3.08 -19.42 11.68
CA GLU A 65 3.84 -20.42 10.92
C GLU A 65 3.77 -20.20 9.40
N MET A 66 2.87 -19.35 8.93
CA MET A 66 2.80 -19.00 7.50
C MET A 66 4.08 -18.25 7.11
N LYS A 67 4.75 -18.71 6.06
CA LYS A 67 5.84 -17.97 5.42
C LYS A 67 5.24 -16.77 4.65
N ASN A 68 5.96 -15.63 4.64
CA ASN A 68 5.73 -14.38 3.88
C ASN A 68 5.20 -13.18 4.68
N GLY A 69 5.16 -12.00 4.05
CA GLY A 69 4.71 -10.76 4.69
C GLY A 69 3.21 -10.76 4.98
N THR A 70 2.78 -9.94 5.94
CA THR A 70 1.41 -9.88 6.47
C THR A 70 0.34 -9.83 5.38
N VAL A 71 0.46 -8.91 4.41
CA VAL A 71 -0.50 -8.80 3.29
C VAL A 71 -0.61 -10.09 2.48
N GLU A 72 0.50 -10.80 2.25
CA GLU A 72 0.49 -12.04 1.50
C GLU A 72 -0.11 -13.19 2.33
N LYS A 73 0.21 -13.27 3.63
CA LYS A 73 -0.42 -14.21 4.56
C LYS A 73 -1.93 -14.00 4.57
N THR A 74 -2.38 -12.76 4.68
CA THR A 74 -3.80 -12.41 4.62
C THR A 74 -4.43 -12.82 3.31
N HIS A 75 -3.79 -12.51 2.18
CA HIS A 75 -4.35 -12.86 0.88
C HIS A 75 -4.42 -14.39 0.67
N ARG A 76 -3.47 -15.16 1.21
CA ARG A 76 -3.51 -16.63 1.22
C ARG A 76 -4.62 -17.15 2.12
N LEU A 77 -4.74 -16.62 3.33
CA LEU A 77 -5.80 -16.99 4.27
C LEU A 77 -7.18 -16.67 3.68
N LEU A 78 -7.36 -15.47 3.13
CA LEU A 78 -8.59 -15.10 2.44
C LEU A 78 -8.83 -16.01 1.24
N LYS A 79 -7.86 -16.31 0.38
CA LYS A 79 -8.07 -17.28 -0.71
C LYS A 79 -8.48 -18.67 -0.22
N HIS A 80 -7.97 -19.11 0.93
CA HIS A 80 -8.29 -20.41 1.50
C HIS A 80 -9.67 -20.42 2.18
N ILE A 81 -10.01 -19.37 2.93
CA ILE A 81 -11.33 -19.22 3.56
C ILE A 81 -12.41 -18.98 2.48
N LEU A 82 -12.06 -18.28 1.39
CA LEU A 82 -12.95 -17.87 0.30
C LEU A 82 -12.89 -18.79 -0.93
N ALA A 83 -12.57 -20.06 -0.74
CA ALA A 83 -12.28 -21.01 -1.82
C ALA A 83 -13.42 -21.26 -2.84
N GLU A 84 -14.54 -20.53 -2.83
CA GLU A 84 -15.63 -20.69 -3.80
C GLU A 84 -15.77 -19.62 -4.89
N GLU A 85 -15.12 -18.46 -4.84
CA GLU A 85 -15.21 -17.54 -5.99
C GLU A 85 -14.04 -17.67 -6.98
N LYS A 86 -14.23 -18.64 -7.88
CA LYS A 86 -13.57 -18.73 -9.19
C LYS A 86 -13.34 -17.33 -9.79
N LYS A 87 -12.08 -17.06 -10.17
CA LYS A 87 -11.64 -15.93 -11.01
C LYS A 87 -11.72 -14.51 -10.40
N SER A 88 -11.34 -14.33 -9.13
CA SER A 88 -10.84 -13.00 -8.74
C SER A 88 -9.49 -12.74 -9.45
N LYS A 89 -9.53 -11.97 -10.56
CA LYS A 89 -8.34 -11.45 -11.26
C LYS A 89 -7.49 -10.75 -10.22
N ALA A 90 -6.33 -11.32 -9.90
CA ALA A 90 -5.43 -10.83 -8.87
C ALA A 90 -5.32 -9.29 -8.87
N SER A 91 -5.60 -8.70 -7.71
CA SER A 91 -4.71 -7.77 -7.00
C SER A 91 -5.54 -6.77 -6.20
N ASN A 92 -5.70 -6.96 -4.89
CA ASN A 92 -6.19 -5.89 -4.02
C ASN A 92 -5.07 -5.45 -3.06
N ILE A 93 -4.92 -4.13 -2.92
CA ILE A 93 -3.82 -3.34 -2.31
C ILE A 93 -2.37 -3.64 -2.72
N GLU A 94 -2.07 -4.67 -3.52
CA GLU A 94 -0.70 -5.04 -3.91
C GLU A 94 0.07 -3.92 -4.62
N HIS A 95 -0.61 -3.11 -5.44
CA HIS A 95 0.00 -1.95 -6.08
C HIS A 95 0.49 -0.93 -5.03
N LEU A 96 -0.28 -0.71 -3.96
CA LEU A 96 0.16 0.09 -2.82
C LEU A 96 1.30 -0.57 -2.06
N LEU A 97 1.29 -1.90 -1.89
CA LEU A 97 2.42 -2.63 -1.29
C LEU A 97 3.72 -2.45 -2.08
N ILE A 98 3.64 -2.44 -3.42
CA ILE A 98 4.80 -2.16 -4.29
C ILE A 98 5.33 -0.74 -4.04
N ILE A 99 4.45 0.26 -3.97
CA ILE A 99 4.82 1.64 -3.66
C ILE A 99 5.42 1.74 -2.25
N ARG A 100 4.82 1.08 -1.25
CA ARG A 100 5.32 1.01 0.13
C ARG A 100 6.73 0.46 0.18
N ASN A 101 6.98 -0.66 -0.49
CA ASN A 101 8.30 -1.29 -0.53
C ASN A 101 9.34 -0.42 -1.23
N LEU A 102 8.95 0.28 -2.30
CA LEU A 102 9.83 1.22 -2.99
C LEU A 102 10.23 2.39 -2.08
N LEU A 103 9.28 2.92 -1.32
CA LEU A 103 9.51 4.03 -0.40
C LEU A 103 10.35 3.59 0.81
N ALA A 104 10.02 2.46 1.43
CA ALA A 104 10.71 1.96 2.61
C ALA A 104 12.17 1.55 2.34
N HIS A 105 12.46 0.93 1.19
CA HIS A 105 13.80 0.39 0.92
C HIS A 105 14.67 1.32 0.06
N ASN A 106 14.08 2.08 -0.85
CA ASN A 106 14.83 2.88 -1.83
C ASN A 106 14.52 4.38 -1.73
N ASN A 107 13.81 4.83 -0.70
CA ASN A 107 13.34 6.20 -0.57
C ASN A 107 12.62 6.71 -1.84
N GLY A 108 11.87 5.81 -2.50
CA GLY A 108 11.15 6.11 -3.74
C GLY A 108 11.99 6.06 -5.02
N LYS A 109 13.28 5.69 -4.96
CA LYS A 109 14.16 5.58 -6.13
C LYS A 109 13.87 4.32 -6.95
N ILE A 110 13.80 4.48 -8.27
CA ILE A 110 13.50 3.39 -9.21
C ILE A 110 14.80 2.67 -9.59
N LEU A 111 14.93 1.41 -9.16
CA LEU A 111 16.02 0.53 -9.57
C LEU A 111 15.58 -0.37 -10.74
N ASN A 112 16.53 -0.76 -11.60
CA ASN A 112 16.26 -1.44 -12.88
C ASN A 112 15.61 -2.83 -12.73
N ASP A 113 15.84 -3.50 -11.60
CA ASP A 113 15.42 -4.88 -11.30
C ASP A 113 13.91 -5.05 -11.04
N ARG A 114 13.17 -3.97 -10.73
CA ARG A 114 11.74 -4.04 -10.35
C ARG A 114 10.77 -3.31 -11.29
N ARG A 115 11.23 -2.91 -12.48
CA ARG A 115 10.45 -2.05 -13.40
C ARG A 115 9.08 -2.60 -13.80
N LYS A 116 8.94 -3.89 -14.14
CA LYS A 116 7.67 -4.42 -14.68
C LYS A 116 6.51 -4.38 -13.67
N CYS A 117 6.74 -4.78 -12.42
CA CYS A 117 5.70 -4.73 -11.38
C CYS A 117 5.39 -3.30 -10.97
N LEU A 118 6.43 -2.46 -10.84
CA LEU A 118 6.26 -1.04 -10.55
C LEU A 118 5.45 -0.32 -11.63
N VAL A 119 5.75 -0.54 -12.91
CA VAL A 119 5.01 0.08 -14.03
C VAL A 119 3.52 -0.32 -14.01
N ARG A 120 3.21 -1.58 -13.70
CA ARG A 120 1.80 -2.02 -13.56
C ARG A 120 1.11 -1.35 -12.38
N ALA A 121 1.79 -1.23 -11.24
CA ALA A 121 1.27 -0.54 -10.07
C ALA A 121 1.01 0.94 -10.37
N LEU A 122 1.97 1.64 -11.00
CA LEU A 122 1.85 3.04 -11.38
C LEU A 122 0.69 3.26 -12.36
N ARG A 123 0.58 2.44 -13.41
CA ARG A 123 -0.53 2.53 -14.38
C ARG A 123 -1.89 2.36 -13.74
N ARG A 124 -2.02 1.48 -12.76
CA ARG A 124 -3.27 1.32 -12.02
C ARG A 124 -3.65 2.59 -11.26
N ILE A 125 -2.69 3.14 -10.50
CA ILE A 125 -2.91 4.36 -9.74
C ILE A 125 -3.25 5.54 -10.67
N GLU A 126 -2.55 5.64 -11.80
CA GLU A 126 -2.79 6.67 -12.81
C GLU A 126 -4.20 6.58 -13.42
N ASN A 127 -4.63 5.37 -13.80
CA ASN A 127 -5.99 5.14 -14.33
C ASN A 127 -7.08 5.54 -13.34
N ASP A 128 -6.84 5.32 -12.05
CA ASP A 128 -7.76 5.69 -10.97
C ASP A 128 -7.63 7.16 -10.54
N LYS A 129 -6.78 7.95 -11.22
CA LYS A 129 -6.42 9.33 -10.85
C LYS A 129 -5.89 9.46 -9.41
N GLY A 130 -5.24 8.40 -8.92
CA GLY A 130 -4.74 8.27 -7.56
C GLY A 130 -3.46 9.07 -7.26
N GLY A 131 -3.05 10.01 -8.12
CA GLY A 131 -2.06 11.02 -7.77
C GLY A 131 -0.63 10.52 -7.59
N VAL A 132 -0.11 9.70 -8.50
CA VAL A 132 1.33 9.37 -8.54
C VAL A 132 1.91 9.75 -9.88
N SER A 133 3.08 10.38 -9.85
CA SER A 133 3.92 10.59 -11.02
C SER A 133 5.26 9.89 -10.82
N SER A 134 5.93 9.58 -11.93
CA SER A 134 7.28 9.02 -11.90
C SER A 134 8.15 9.70 -12.93
N ASN A 135 9.39 9.99 -12.57
CA ASN A 135 10.45 10.29 -13.52
C ASN A 135 11.38 9.08 -13.65
N THR A 136 12.48 9.22 -14.39
CA THR A 136 13.47 8.14 -14.60
C THR A 136 14.15 7.67 -13.31
N LEU A 137 14.16 8.49 -12.26
CA LEU A 137 14.94 8.26 -11.03
C LEU A 137 14.08 7.92 -9.83
N SER A 138 12.84 8.42 -9.75
CA SER A 138 12.02 8.32 -8.54
C SER A 138 10.53 8.51 -8.81
N ILE A 139 9.73 8.13 -7.83
CA ILE A 139 8.29 8.43 -7.78
C ILE A 139 8.01 9.70 -6.95
N GLN A 140 6.96 10.41 -7.32
CA GLN A 140 6.39 11.54 -6.61
C GLN A 140 4.94 11.25 -6.24
N LEU A 141 4.60 11.54 -4.99
CA LEU A 141 3.25 11.40 -4.45
C LEU A 141 2.59 12.77 -4.51
N ASN A 142 1.52 12.88 -5.30
CA ASN A 142 0.80 14.14 -5.50
C ASN A 142 -0.38 14.24 -4.53
N ALA A 143 -1.02 15.42 -4.49
CA ALA A 143 -2.12 15.69 -3.55
C ALA A 143 -3.22 14.60 -3.50
N PRO A 144 -3.65 13.97 -4.62
CA PRO A 144 -4.69 12.94 -4.59
C PRO A 144 -4.26 11.59 -3.96
N PHE A 145 -2.96 11.38 -3.71
CA PHE A 145 -2.44 10.06 -3.34
C PHE A 145 -2.93 9.54 -1.99
N LEU A 146 -2.89 10.36 -0.94
CA LEU A 146 -3.33 9.92 0.38
C LEU A 146 -4.84 9.63 0.42
N PRO A 147 -5.73 10.48 -0.14
CA PRO A 147 -7.15 10.13 -0.31
C PRO A 147 -7.36 8.82 -1.08
N TYR A 148 -6.60 8.60 -2.16
CA TYR A 148 -6.65 7.36 -2.92
C TYR A 148 -6.31 6.14 -2.05
N VAL A 149 -5.21 6.18 -1.30
CA VAL A 149 -4.81 5.11 -0.38
C VAL A 149 -5.91 4.77 0.62
N VAL A 150 -6.55 5.77 1.23
CA VAL A 150 -7.64 5.54 2.19
C VAL A 150 -8.83 4.87 1.52
N SER A 151 -9.18 5.28 0.29
CA SER A 151 -10.27 4.65 -0.46
C SER A 151 -9.97 3.18 -0.82
N GLU A 152 -8.72 2.87 -1.16
CA GLU A 152 -8.27 1.50 -1.45
C GLU A 152 -8.31 0.62 -0.19
N PHE A 153 -7.90 1.15 0.96
CA PHE A 153 -8.01 0.44 2.24
C PHE A 153 -9.46 0.16 2.62
N ARG A 154 -10.36 1.15 2.44
CA ARG A 154 -11.79 0.96 2.67
C ARG A 154 -12.36 -0.12 1.77
N ARG A 155 -12.10 -0.05 0.46
CA ARG A 155 -12.56 -1.05 -0.51
C ARG A 155 -12.06 -2.45 -0.16
N TYR A 156 -10.81 -2.55 0.26
CA TYR A 156 -10.23 -3.82 0.70
C TYR A 156 -10.94 -4.36 1.95
N HIS A 157 -11.17 -3.50 2.94
CA HIS A 157 -11.89 -3.86 4.16
C HIS A 157 -13.31 -4.35 3.87
N GLU A 158 -14.08 -3.61 3.06
CA GLU A 158 -15.45 -3.98 2.69
C GLU A 158 -15.51 -5.34 1.97
N GLN A 159 -14.56 -5.60 1.05
CA GLN A 159 -14.46 -6.89 0.37
C GLN A 159 -14.13 -8.01 1.36
N MET A 160 -13.22 -7.76 2.29
CA MET A 160 -12.84 -8.73 3.33
C MET A 160 -14.01 -9.01 4.28
N GLU A 161 -14.73 -7.99 4.72
CA GLU A 161 -15.89 -8.12 5.59
C GLU A 161 -17.01 -8.93 4.91
N SER A 162 -17.36 -8.59 3.67
CA SER A 162 -18.36 -9.33 2.90
C SER A 162 -17.96 -10.80 2.70
N ALA A 163 -16.68 -11.04 2.40
CA ALA A 163 -16.08 -12.36 2.30
C ALA A 163 -16.24 -13.18 3.60
N ILE A 164 -15.94 -12.57 4.74
CA ILE A 164 -16.03 -13.21 6.06
C ILE A 164 -17.50 -13.51 6.41
N GLN A 165 -18.40 -12.55 6.20
CA GLN A 165 -19.83 -12.72 6.48
C GLN A 165 -20.41 -13.88 5.67
N SER A 166 -20.11 -13.95 4.36
CA SER A 166 -20.55 -15.07 3.51
C SER A 166 -20.05 -16.42 4.01
N PHE A 167 -18.82 -16.51 4.49
CA PHE A 167 -18.27 -17.76 5.06
C PHE A 167 -19.03 -18.21 6.32
N TYR A 168 -19.33 -17.29 7.24
CA TYR A 168 -20.04 -17.64 8.48
C TYR A 168 -21.55 -17.86 8.28
N LEU A 169 -22.17 -17.17 7.33
CA LEU A 169 -23.58 -17.39 6.99
C LEU A 169 -23.81 -18.71 6.25
N ASN A 170 -22.85 -19.18 5.46
CA ASN A 170 -22.93 -20.45 4.73
C ASN A 170 -22.53 -21.67 5.58
N LYS A 171 -21.90 -21.47 6.75
CA LYS A 171 -21.80 -22.51 7.79
C LYS A 171 -23.13 -22.53 8.56
N SER A 172 -24.09 -23.36 8.15
CA SER A 172 -25.22 -23.72 9.02
C SER A 172 -24.71 -24.11 10.41
N PRO A 173 -25.41 -23.74 11.50
CA PRO A 173 -24.99 -24.14 12.84
C PRO A 173 -24.91 -25.67 12.91
N PRO A 174 -23.96 -26.24 13.68
CA PRO A 174 -23.95 -27.68 13.89
C PRO A 174 -25.33 -28.11 14.42
N GLU A 175 -25.95 -29.06 13.74
CA GLU A 175 -27.17 -29.71 14.24
C GLU A 175 -26.82 -30.33 15.62
N ASN A 176 -27.50 -29.85 16.66
CA ASN A 176 -27.47 -30.43 18.00
C ASN A 176 -28.29 -31.72 18.03
#